data_AF-A0A7C4TIU7-F1
#
_entry.id   AF-A0A7C4TIU7-F1
#
_cell.length_a   1.000
_cell.length_b   1.000
_cell.length_c   1.000
_cell.angle_alpha   90.00
_cell.angle_beta   90.00
_cell.angle_gamma   90.00
#
_symmetry.space_group_name_H-M   'P 1'
#
loop_
_entity.id
_entity.type
_entity.pdbx_description
1 polymer ?
#
loop_
_entity_poly.entity_id
_entity_poly.type
_entity_poly.pdbx_seq_one_letter_code
_entity_poly.pdbx_strand_id
1 'polypeptide(L)' 'WIAFEDNACVIVTPEGTPKGSEVRGPIAKEAAERWPTIANIATIVV' A
#
# COMPACT_ATOMS: atom_id res chain seq x y z
N TRP A 1 -13.02 0.05 -15.30
CA TRP A 1 -12.51 1.18 -14.51
C TRP A 1 -12.44 0.72 -13.07
N ILE A 2 -11.28 0.85 -12.43
CA ILE A 2 -11.10 0.53 -11.01
C ILE A 2 -10.92 1.87 -10.30
N ALA A 3 -11.66 2.08 -9.21
CA ALA A 3 -11.53 3.26 -8.37
C ALA A 3 -11.79 2.88 -6.91
N PHE A 4 -11.14 3.61 -6.02
CA PHE A 4 -11.30 3.49 -4.57
C PHE A 4 -12.32 4.52 -4.07
N GLU A 5 -12.87 4.25 -2.88
CA GLU A 5 -13.80 5.18 -2.21
C GLU A 5 -13.09 6.49 -1.84
N ASP A 6 -11.82 6.39 -1.43
CA ASP A 6 -11.01 7.48 -0.94
C ASP A 6 -9.62 7.50 -1.58
N ASN A 7 -8.87 8.57 -1.30
CA ASN A 7 -7.47 8.70 -1.67
C ASN A 7 -6.60 8.51 -0.43
N ALA A 8 -5.66 7.57 -0.47
CA ALA A 8 -4.77 7.25 0.63
C ALA A 8 -3.30 7.21 0.18
N CYS A 9 -2.37 7.37 1.14
CA CYS A 9 -0.93 7.23 0.89
C CYS A 9 -0.20 6.55 2.06
N VAL A 10 0.91 5.88 1.76
CA VAL A 10 1.78 5.23 2.75
C VAL A 10 3.08 6.00 2.86
N ILE A 11 3.45 6.38 4.08
CA ILE A 11 4.70 7.10 4.34
C ILE A 11 5.86 6.11 4.34
N VAL A 12 6.87 6.39 3.53
CA VAL A 12 8.09 5.59 3.43
C VAL A 12 9.33 6.41 3.79
N THR A 13 10.41 5.73 4.15
CA THR A 13 11.75 6.33 4.24
C THR A 13 12.35 6.52 2.84
N PRO A 14 13.43 7.32 2.68
CA PRO A 14 14.14 7.44 1.39
C PRO A 14 14.63 6.10 0.82
N GLU A 15 14.84 5.11 1.67
CA GLU A 15 15.26 3.75 1.32
C GLU A 15 14.08 2.85 0.91
N GLY A 16 12.85 3.37 0.89
CA GLY A 16 11.65 2.65 0.47
C GLY A 16 11.05 1.72 1.51
N THR A 17 11.43 1.85 2.79
CA THR A 17 10.85 1.08 3.89
C THR A 17 9.61 1.81 4.44
N PRO A 18 8.47 1.13 4.66
CA PRO A 18 7.30 1.77 5.27
C PRO A 18 7.61 2.20 6.70
N LYS A 19 7.19 3.42 7.07
CA LYS A 19 7.30 3.91 8.46
C LYS A 19 6.23 3.35 9.38
N GLY A 20 5.10 2.91 8.81
CA GLY A 20 3.99 2.29 9.53
C GLY A 20 4.14 0.77 9.62
N SER A 21 3.48 0.18 10.61
CA SER A 21 3.44 -1.28 10.82
C SER A 21 2.29 -1.98 10.09
N GLU A 22 1.23 -1.26 9.75
CA GLU A 22 0.03 -1.77 9.06
C GLU A 22 -0.50 -0.75 8.05
N VAL A 23 -1.12 -1.23 6.96
CA VAL A 23 -1.92 -0.40 6.05
C VAL A 23 -3.39 -0.65 6.32
N ARG A 24 -4.16 0.45 6.52
CA ARG A 24 -5.61 0.39 6.70
C ARG A 24 -6.31 0.59 5.37
N GLY A 25 -7.14 -0.39 5.00
CA GLY A 25 -7.86 -0.38 3.73
C GLY A 25 -7.18 -1.19 2.63
N PRO A 26 -7.84 -1.31 1.46
CA PRO A 26 -7.33 -2.06 0.33
C PRO A 26 -6.21 -1.31 -0.40
N ILE A 27 -5.22 -2.06 -0.89
CA ILE A 27 -4.20 -1.54 -1.81
C ILE A 27 -4.44 -2.05 -3.23
N ALA A 28 -4.11 -1.23 -4.23
CA ALA A 28 -4.16 -1.65 -5.62
C ALA A 28 -3.10 -2.73 -5.92
N LYS A 29 -3.44 -3.72 -6.74
CA LYS A 29 -2.53 -4.80 -7.15
C LYS A 29 -1.25 -4.26 -7.81
N GLU A 30 -1.35 -3.23 -8.63
CA GLU A 30 -0.18 -2.60 -9.28
C GLU A 30 0.76 -1.95 -8.25
N ALA A 31 0.21 -1.43 -7.14
CA ALA A 31 1.00 -0.90 -6.04
C ALA A 31 1.66 -2.04 -5.24
N ALA A 32 0.95 -3.14 -5.00
CA ALA A 32 1.51 -4.30 -4.32
C ALA A 32 2.70 -4.92 -5.08
N GLU A 33 2.60 -4.99 -6.42
CA GLU A 33 3.67 -5.52 -7.28
C GLU A 33 4.91 -4.61 -7.30
N ARG A 34 4.71 -3.29 -7.27
CA ARG A 34 5.81 -2.31 -7.29
C ARG A 34 6.48 -2.13 -5.93
N TRP A 35 5.75 -2.27 -4.83
CA TRP A 35 6.28 -2.12 -3.46
C TRP A 35 6.00 -3.36 -2.60
N PRO A 36 6.85 -4.41 -2.69
CA PRO A 36 6.65 -5.66 -1.97
C PRO A 36 6.62 -5.49 -0.44
N THR A 37 7.40 -4.55 0.09
CA THR A 37 7.44 -4.24 1.53
C THR A 37 6.12 -3.67 2.05
N ILE A 38 5.38 -2.96 1.21
CA ILE A 38 4.05 -2.42 1.54
C ILE A 38 2.98 -3.52 1.39
N ALA A 39 3.10 -4.37 0.37
CA ALA A 39 2.20 -5.49 0.17
C ALA A 39 2.17 -6.45 1.37
N ASN A 40 3.32 -6.67 2.03
CA ASN A 40 3.43 -7.52 3.20
C ASN A 40 2.65 -7.04 4.43
N ILE A 41 2.35 -5.74 4.52
CA ILE A 41 1.63 -5.13 5.65
C ILE A 41 0.19 -4.72 5.30
N ALA A 42 -0.27 -5.08 4.10
CA ALA A 42 -1.63 -4.82 3.64
C ALA A 42 -2.53 -6.02 3.92
N THR A 43 -3.77 -5.74 4.35
CA THR A 43 -4.76 -6.78 4.66
C THR A 43 -5.56 -7.21 3.43
N ILE A 44 -5.76 -6.29 2.47
CA ILE A 44 -6.59 -6.51 1.29
C ILE A 44 -5.86 -5.95 0.07
N VAL A 45 -5.79 -6.73 -1.00
CA VAL A 45 -5.22 -6.32 -2.30
C VAL A 45 -6.32 -6.45 -3.36
N VAL A 46 -6.54 -5.40 -4.15
CA VAL A 46 -7.58 -5.30 -5.19
C VAL A 46 -6.96 -5.03 -6.54
#